data_AF-A0A8J2TYT2-F1
#
_entry.id   AF-A0A8J2TYT2-F1
#
_cell.length_a   1.000
_cell.length_b   1.000
_cell.length_c   1.000
_cell.angle_alpha   90.00
_cell.angle_beta   90.00
_cell.angle_gamma   90.00
#
_symmetry.space_group_name_H-M   'P 1'
#
loop_
_entity.id
_entity.type
_entity.pdbx_description
1 polymer ?
#
loop_
_entity_poly.entity_id
_entity_poly.type
_entity_poly.pdbx_seq_one_letter_code
_entity_poly.pdbx_strand_id
1 'polypeptide(L)'
;MLAGSVLVFLPLHLIPALHPISWILGVLQVAVAALAVWLILRRYQRDQARIDQLGAELGAEREKMRTITRELGEFRPLADEASQDVQASRRIVEQLSSAEGLIPWLRVRTDLTSWAPEQLDPLEEFLHANRQLSFEDSAVHTAFMELYRAAQQLRDWFSLEGSRHGDDGWELLPADQREGGWREFTEAKARGEELADTLLSARAGFERVALERGTLPV
;
A
#
# COMPACT_ATOMS: atom_id res chain seq x y z
N MET A 1 -37.13 -13.70 -6.79
CA MET A 1 -38.15 -14.41 -7.61
C MET A 1 -38.70 -15.68 -6.96
N LEU A 2 -37.98 -16.39 -6.09
CA LEU A 2 -38.48 -17.61 -5.41
C LEU A 2 -39.60 -17.36 -4.37
N ALA A 3 -39.65 -16.19 -3.74
CA ALA A 3 -40.70 -15.89 -2.75
C ALA A 3 -42.09 -15.63 -3.38
N GLY A 4 -42.13 -15.17 -4.64
CA GLY A 4 -43.39 -14.87 -5.33
C GLY A 4 -44.12 -16.11 -5.84
N SER A 5 -43.40 -17.17 -6.19
CA SER A 5 -44.00 -18.40 -6.73
C SER A 5 -44.65 -19.30 -5.67
N VAL A 6 -44.18 -19.25 -4.42
CA VAL A 6 -44.77 -20.00 -3.30
C VAL A 6 -46.13 -19.43 -2.89
N LEU A 7 -46.32 -18.11 -3.03
CA LEU A 7 -47.54 -17.42 -2.59
C LEU A 7 -48.73 -17.62 -3.55
N VAL A 8 -48.48 -17.93 -4.82
CA VAL A 8 -49.51 -18.16 -5.84
C VAL A 8 -50.05 -19.60 -5.82
N PHE A 9 -49.24 -20.58 -5.40
CA PHE A 9 -49.64 -22.00 -5.43
C PHE A 9 -50.44 -22.47 -4.21
N LEU A 10 -50.25 -21.81 -3.06
CA LEU A 10 -50.92 -22.17 -1.81
C LEU A 10 -52.46 -22.05 -1.87
N PRO A 11 -53.07 -21.02 -2.51
CA PRO A 11 -54.53 -20.98 -2.69
C PRO A 11 -55.04 -21.93 -3.79
N LEU A 12 -54.20 -22.34 -4.76
CA LEU A 12 -54.61 -23.19 -5.88
C LEU A 12 -54.85 -24.66 -5.47
N HIS A 13 -54.19 -25.12 -4.41
CA HIS A 13 -54.41 -26.45 -3.81
C HIS A 13 -55.62 -26.51 -2.85
N LEU A 14 -56.26 -25.37 -2.54
CA LEU A 14 -57.40 -25.34 -1.62
C LEU A 14 -58.76 -25.59 -2.31
N ILE A 15 -58.79 -25.61 -3.66
CA ILE A 15 -60.01 -25.78 -4.47
C ILE A 15 -60.01 -27.19 -5.12
N PRO A 16 -60.87 -28.12 -4.66
CA PRO A 16 -60.88 -29.53 -5.11
C PRO A 16 -61.03 -29.73 -6.62
N ALA A 17 -61.74 -28.83 -7.31
CA ALA A 17 -61.97 -28.91 -8.75
C ALA A 17 -60.73 -28.62 -9.62
N LEU A 18 -59.68 -27.99 -9.06
CA LEU A 18 -58.46 -27.58 -9.78
C LEU A 18 -57.25 -28.46 -9.47
N HIS A 19 -57.39 -29.43 -8.56
CA HIS A 19 -56.36 -30.40 -8.20
C HIS A 19 -55.65 -31.07 -9.40
N PRO A 20 -56.35 -31.53 -10.46
CA PRO A 20 -55.66 -32.18 -11.59
C PRO A 20 -54.75 -31.21 -12.37
N ILE A 21 -55.11 -29.93 -12.50
CA ILE A 21 -54.31 -28.92 -13.21
C ILE A 21 -53.13 -28.47 -12.35
N SER A 22 -53.31 -28.42 -11.02
CA SER A 22 -52.26 -28.01 -10.09
C SER A 22 -51.03 -28.94 -10.10
N TRP A 23 -51.22 -30.24 -10.35
CA TRP A 23 -50.12 -31.19 -10.44
C TRP A 23 -49.29 -30.98 -11.72
N ILE A 24 -49.95 -30.65 -12.83
CA ILE A 24 -49.28 -30.31 -14.10
C ILE A 24 -48.43 -29.05 -13.93
N LEU A 25 -48.98 -28.02 -13.26
CA LEU A 25 -48.26 -26.78 -12.98
C LEU A 25 -47.09 -27.00 -12.01
N GLY A 26 -47.25 -27.87 -11.00
CA GLY A 26 -46.18 -28.25 -10.07
C GLY A 26 -45.02 -28.96 -10.77
N VAL A 27 -45.31 -29.95 -11.61
CA VAL A 27 -44.32 -30.66 -12.42
C VAL A 27 -43.60 -29.71 -13.37
N LEU A 28 -44.34 -28.79 -14.01
CA LEU A 28 -43.77 -27.78 -14.90
C LEU A 28 -42.80 -26.86 -14.15
N GLN A 29 -43.13 -26.44 -12.93
CA GLN A 29 -42.28 -25.57 -12.14
C GLN A 29 -41.00 -26.26 -11.65
N VAL A 30 -41.09 -27.54 -11.27
CA VAL A 30 -39.91 -28.36 -10.95
C VAL A 30 -39.01 -28.49 -12.18
N ALA A 31 -39.58 -28.69 -13.37
CA ALA A 31 -38.82 -28.74 -14.61
C ALA A 31 -38.11 -27.40 -14.93
N VAL A 32 -38.79 -26.26 -14.73
CA VAL A 32 -38.19 -24.93 -14.92
C VAL A 32 -37.07 -24.67 -13.91
N ALA A 33 -37.27 -25.04 -12.64
CA ALA A 33 -36.25 -24.91 -11.61
C ALA A 33 -35.02 -25.80 -11.91
N ALA A 34 -35.24 -27.05 -12.33
CA ALA A 34 -34.18 -27.95 -12.75
C ALA A 34 -33.40 -27.40 -13.95
N LEU A 35 -34.09 -26.83 -14.94
CA LEU A 35 -33.47 -26.17 -16.10
C LEU A 35 -32.64 -24.95 -15.67
N ALA A 36 -33.16 -24.11 -14.77
CA ALA A 36 -32.44 -22.94 -14.28
C ALA A 36 -31.17 -23.33 -13.52
N VAL A 37 -31.26 -24.33 -12.63
CA VAL A 37 -30.11 -24.88 -11.90
C VAL A 37 -29.09 -25.45 -12.88
N TRP A 38 -29.53 -26.20 -13.89
CA TRP A 38 -28.66 -26.74 -14.94
C TRP A 38 -27.93 -25.65 -15.73
N LEU A 39 -28.62 -24.56 -16.09
CA LEU A 39 -28.02 -23.41 -16.78
C LEU A 39 -26.99 -22.68 -15.90
N ILE A 40 -27.27 -22.52 -14.61
CA ILE A 40 -26.32 -21.91 -13.65
C ILE A 40 -25.08 -22.79 -13.51
N LEU A 41 -25.24 -24.10 -13.35
CA LEU A 41 -24.13 -25.06 -13.32
C LEU A 41 -23.29 -25.00 -14.58
N ARG A 42 -23.92 -24.94 -15.76
CA ARG A 42 -23.20 -24.79 -17.03
C ARG A 42 -22.44 -23.47 -17.13
N ARG A 43 -23.02 -22.37 -16.64
CA ARG A 43 -22.35 -21.08 -16.62
C ARG A 43 -21.15 -21.10 -15.68
N TYR A 44 -21.33 -21.64 -14.48
CA TYR A 44 -20.27 -21.81 -13.50
C TYR A 44 -19.10 -22.64 -14.06
N GLN A 45 -19.39 -23.74 -14.75
CA GLN A 45 -18.35 -24.56 -15.41
C GLN A 45 -17.58 -23.79 -16.49
N ARG A 46 -18.26 -22.94 -17.27
CA ARG A 46 -17.59 -22.10 -18.28
C ARG A 46 -16.73 -21.01 -17.66
N ASP A 47 -17.23 -20.36 -16.63
CA ASP A 47 -16.51 -19.29 -15.93
C ASP A 47 -15.29 -19.88 -15.20
N GLN A 48 -15.42 -21.07 -14.59
CA GLN A 48 -14.31 -21.79 -13.97
C GLN A 48 -13.25 -22.20 -15.00
N ALA A 49 -13.65 -22.75 -16.16
CA ALA A 49 -12.71 -23.11 -17.23
C ALA A 49 -11.92 -21.89 -17.75
N ARG A 50 -12.53 -20.70 -17.75
CA ARG A 50 -11.86 -19.45 -18.13
C ARG A 50 -10.85 -19.00 -17.08
N ILE A 51 -11.18 -19.14 -15.79
CA ILE A 51 -10.26 -18.86 -14.68
C ILE A 51 -9.07 -19.82 -14.74
N ASP A 52 -9.32 -21.10 -14.99
CA ASP A 52 -8.26 -22.11 -15.11
C ASP A 52 -7.35 -21.85 -16.31
N GLN A 53 -7.90 -21.41 -17.45
CA GLN A 53 -7.12 -20.98 -18.61
C GLN A 53 -6.24 -19.76 -18.32
N LEU A 54 -6.81 -18.71 -17.70
CA LEU A 54 -6.04 -17.53 -17.30
C LEU A 54 -4.96 -17.87 -16.27
N GLY A 55 -5.25 -18.78 -15.35
CA GLY A 55 -4.28 -19.30 -14.38
C GLY A 55 -3.15 -20.09 -15.06
N ALA A 56 -3.47 -20.90 -16.07
CA ALA A 56 -2.50 -21.64 -16.85
C ALA A 56 -1.62 -20.72 -17.72
N GLU A 57 -2.19 -19.66 -18.31
CA GLU A 57 -1.45 -18.64 -19.06
C GLU A 57 -0.48 -17.88 -18.15
N LEU A 58 -0.93 -17.41 -16.99
CA LEU A 58 -0.08 -16.76 -15.98
C LEU A 58 0.99 -17.72 -15.43
N GLY A 59 0.66 -19.00 -15.27
CA GLY A 59 1.61 -20.04 -14.85
C GLY A 59 2.70 -20.28 -15.90
N ALA A 60 2.31 -20.37 -17.18
CA ALA A 60 3.25 -20.57 -18.28
C ALA A 60 4.14 -19.33 -18.51
N GLU A 61 3.61 -18.13 -18.34
CA GLU A 61 4.39 -16.89 -18.40
C GLU A 61 5.37 -16.78 -17.23
N ARG A 62 4.94 -17.14 -16.02
CA ARG A 62 5.83 -17.23 -14.84
C ARG A 62 6.90 -18.28 -14.99
N GLU A 63 6.60 -19.43 -15.58
CA GLU A 63 7.60 -20.49 -15.79
C GLU A 63 8.59 -20.08 -16.89
N LYS A 64 8.14 -19.36 -17.93
CA LYS A 64 9.04 -18.73 -18.91
C LYS A 64 9.93 -17.68 -18.25
N MET A 65 9.38 -16.79 -17.43
CA MET A 65 10.17 -15.83 -16.65
C MET A 65 11.16 -16.56 -15.73
N ARG A 66 10.73 -17.61 -15.03
CA ARG A 66 11.60 -18.40 -14.14
C ARG A 66 12.70 -19.15 -14.89
N THR A 67 12.40 -19.65 -16.09
CA THR A 67 13.39 -20.29 -16.97
C THR A 67 14.39 -19.26 -17.48
N ILE A 68 13.92 -18.09 -17.91
CA ILE A 68 14.77 -16.95 -18.28
C ILE A 68 15.63 -16.50 -17.08
N THR A 69 15.07 -16.41 -15.87
CA THR A 69 15.83 -16.09 -14.65
C THR A 69 16.83 -17.20 -14.27
N ARG A 70 16.54 -18.46 -14.59
CA ARG A 70 17.44 -19.60 -14.34
C ARG A 70 18.57 -19.68 -15.38
N GLU A 71 18.27 -19.37 -16.64
CA GLU A 71 19.25 -19.26 -17.73
C GLU A 71 20.12 -18.00 -17.58
N LEU A 72 19.55 -16.89 -17.09
CA LEU A 72 20.29 -15.69 -16.68
C LEU A 72 20.99 -15.86 -15.32
N GLY A 73 20.63 -16.88 -14.54
CA GLY A 73 21.21 -17.18 -13.23
C GLY A 73 22.65 -17.71 -13.29
N GLU A 74 23.13 -18.11 -14.47
CA GLU A 74 24.55 -18.38 -14.73
C GLU A 74 25.38 -17.12 -15.04
N PHE A 75 24.72 -15.98 -15.29
CA PHE A 75 25.37 -14.66 -15.26
C PHE A 75 25.13 -14.01 -13.91
N ARG A 76 25.81 -14.54 -12.89
CA ARG A 76 26.09 -13.78 -11.68
C ARG A 76 27.34 -12.96 -11.98
N PRO A 77 27.28 -11.66 -12.34
CA PRO A 77 28.46 -10.84 -12.15
C PRO A 77 28.69 -10.77 -10.64
N LEU A 78 29.65 -11.54 -10.16
CA LEU A 78 30.39 -11.15 -8.97
C LEU A 78 30.87 -9.73 -9.22
N ALA A 79 30.57 -8.83 -8.28
CA ALA A 79 31.33 -7.64 -7.94
C ALA A 79 32.11 -7.00 -9.09
N ASP A 80 31.53 -5.97 -9.72
CA ASP A 80 32.28 -4.72 -9.98
C ASP A 80 31.45 -3.53 -10.48
N GLU A 81 30.15 -3.70 -10.78
CA GLU A 81 29.23 -2.57 -10.88
C GLU A 81 27.93 -2.92 -10.16
N ALA A 82 27.76 -2.43 -8.92
CA ALA A 82 26.45 -2.46 -8.28
C ALA A 82 25.46 -1.79 -9.25
N SER A 83 24.33 -2.46 -9.57
CA SER A 83 23.30 -1.87 -10.43
C SER A 83 22.92 -0.48 -9.89
N GLN A 84 22.49 0.42 -10.77
CA GLN A 84 22.15 1.80 -10.39
C GLN A 84 21.16 1.83 -9.20
N ASP A 85 20.20 0.90 -9.18
CA ASP A 85 19.25 0.71 -8.08
C ASP A 85 19.90 0.26 -6.77
N VAL A 86 20.96 -0.56 -6.83
CA VAL A 86 21.72 -0.96 -5.63
C VAL A 86 22.49 0.22 -5.06
N GLN A 87 23.17 1.00 -5.92
CA GLN A 87 23.89 2.19 -5.48
C GLN A 87 22.93 3.24 -4.91
N ALA A 88 21.78 3.44 -5.56
CA ALA A 88 20.75 4.36 -5.11
C ALA A 88 20.15 3.93 -3.76
N SER A 89 19.82 2.65 -3.59
CA SER A 89 19.28 2.13 -2.32
C SER A 89 20.27 2.30 -1.17
N ARG A 90 21.55 1.98 -1.39
CA ARG A 90 22.61 2.21 -0.39
C ARG A 90 22.72 3.68 -0.01
N ARG A 91 22.80 4.57 -1.00
CA ARG A 91 22.89 6.01 -0.76
C ARG A 91 21.72 6.55 0.06
N ILE A 92 20.50 6.11 -0.24
CA ILE A 92 19.31 6.53 0.52
C ILE A 92 19.41 6.08 1.99
N VAL A 93 19.81 4.83 2.22
CA VAL A 93 19.95 4.29 3.59
C VAL A 93 21.08 4.99 4.34
N GLU A 94 22.15 5.39 3.66
CA GLU A 94 23.24 6.18 4.23
C GLU A 94 22.79 7.61 4.58
N GLN A 95 22.14 8.31 3.64
CA GLN A 95 21.61 9.67 3.84
C GLN A 95 20.61 9.74 5.00
N LEU A 96 19.76 8.73 5.12
CA LEU A 96 18.84 8.57 6.25
C LEU A 96 19.31 7.42 7.14
N SER A 97 20.55 7.48 7.66
CA SER A 97 21.15 6.43 8.50
C SER A 97 20.29 6.06 9.72
N SER A 98 20.31 4.78 10.11
CA SER A 98 19.59 4.29 11.31
C SER A 98 20.42 4.46 12.58
N ALA A 99 21.72 4.72 12.41
CA ALA A 99 22.70 4.78 13.48
C ALA A 99 23.01 6.22 13.91
N GLU A 100 22.94 7.18 12.99
CA GLU A 100 23.28 8.58 13.24
C GLU A 100 22.35 9.57 12.50
N GLY A 101 22.34 10.84 12.94
CA GLY A 101 21.62 11.93 12.29
C GLY A 101 20.13 12.03 12.64
N LEU A 102 19.32 12.42 11.65
CA LEU A 102 17.89 12.73 11.78
C LEU A 102 17.08 11.56 12.33
N ILE A 103 17.29 10.34 11.85
CA ILE A 103 16.42 9.21 12.20
C ILE A 103 16.58 8.78 13.67
N PRO A 104 17.80 8.60 14.22
CA PRO A 104 17.96 8.39 15.65
C PRO A 104 17.40 9.54 16.49
N TRP A 105 17.58 10.78 16.04
CA TRP A 105 17.01 11.94 16.73
C TRP A 105 15.48 11.85 16.81
N LEU A 106 14.79 11.57 15.70
CA LEU A 106 13.34 11.35 15.68
C LEU A 106 12.90 10.17 16.55
N ARG A 107 13.68 9.09 16.63
CA ARG A 107 13.35 7.90 17.45
C ARG A 107 13.46 8.16 18.95
N VAL A 108 14.45 8.95 19.36
CA VAL A 108 14.71 9.22 20.79
C VAL A 108 13.84 10.35 21.30
N ARG A 109 13.49 11.29 20.43
CA ARG A 109 12.79 12.51 20.84
C ARG A 109 11.33 12.22 21.20
N THR A 110 10.97 12.58 22.42
CA THR A 110 9.60 12.41 22.95
C THR A 110 8.69 13.59 22.59
N ASP A 111 9.26 14.72 22.13
CA ASP A 111 8.52 15.93 21.77
C ASP A 111 9.17 16.74 20.64
N LEU A 112 8.40 17.03 19.59
CA LEU A 112 8.82 17.89 18.48
C LEU A 112 8.43 19.35 18.74
N THR A 113 9.12 19.99 19.68
CA THR A 113 8.87 21.38 20.08
C THR A 113 10.04 22.33 19.77
N SER A 114 11.25 21.81 19.61
CA SER A 114 12.42 22.58 19.20
C SER A 114 13.34 21.75 18.34
N TRP A 115 14.16 22.34 17.48
CA TRP A 115 15.15 21.62 16.67
C TRP A 115 16.27 22.56 16.23
N ALA A 116 17.45 21.99 16.07
CA ALA A 116 18.60 22.70 15.50
C ALA A 116 18.54 22.60 13.97
N PRO A 117 18.97 23.62 13.21
CA PRO A 117 18.99 23.57 11.75
C PRO A 117 19.72 22.33 11.21
N GLU A 118 20.84 21.98 11.84
CA GLU A 118 21.71 20.87 11.43
C GLU A 118 21.01 19.50 11.55
N GLN A 119 19.92 19.41 12.32
CA GLN A 119 19.11 18.20 12.44
C GLN A 119 18.24 17.99 11.19
N LEU A 120 17.92 19.07 10.46
CA LEU A 120 17.08 19.04 9.26
C LEU A 120 17.90 18.97 7.96
N ASP A 121 19.17 19.33 7.97
CA ASP A 121 20.05 19.26 6.79
C ASP A 121 19.99 17.90 6.07
N PRO A 122 20.02 16.73 6.76
CA PRO A 122 19.92 15.43 6.09
C PRO A 122 18.58 15.23 5.37
N LEU A 123 17.50 15.84 5.88
CA LEU A 123 16.18 15.76 5.27
C LEU A 123 16.14 16.58 3.97
N GLU A 124 16.71 17.78 3.99
CA GLU A 124 16.79 18.64 2.81
C GLU A 124 17.71 18.06 1.74
N GLU A 125 18.87 17.55 2.14
CA GLU A 125 19.82 16.88 1.24
C GLU A 125 19.17 15.67 0.57
N PHE A 126 18.48 14.82 1.35
CA PHE A 126 17.77 13.67 0.83
C PHE A 126 16.72 14.06 -0.23
N LEU A 127 15.88 15.05 0.06
CA LEU A 127 14.86 15.52 -0.88
C LEU A 127 15.48 16.13 -2.14
N HIS A 128 16.55 16.90 -1.99
CA HIS A 128 17.22 17.53 -3.12
C HIS A 128 17.93 16.52 -4.03
N ALA A 129 18.69 15.61 -3.44
CA ALA A 129 19.49 14.61 -4.15
C ALA A 129 18.63 13.59 -4.91
N ASN A 130 17.45 13.25 -4.38
CA ASN A 130 16.64 12.14 -4.89
C ASN A 130 15.37 12.58 -5.66
N ARG A 131 15.18 13.87 -5.93
CA ARG A 131 13.99 14.43 -6.61
C ARG A 131 13.66 13.82 -7.98
N GLN A 132 14.66 13.29 -8.68
CA GLN A 132 14.56 12.70 -10.03
C GLN A 132 14.87 11.21 -10.03
N LEU A 133 15.01 10.61 -8.84
CA LEU A 133 15.36 9.21 -8.73
C LEU A 133 14.16 8.33 -9.09
N SER A 134 14.45 7.29 -9.87
CA SER A 134 13.51 6.24 -10.25
C SER A 134 14.21 4.90 -10.08
N PHE A 135 13.44 3.88 -9.70
CA PHE A 135 13.92 2.49 -9.61
C PHE A 135 13.28 1.67 -10.73
N GLU A 136 14.01 0.67 -11.24
CA GLU A 136 13.50 -0.24 -12.26
C GLU A 136 12.47 -1.22 -11.66
N ASP A 137 12.72 -1.68 -10.43
CA ASP A 137 11.77 -2.50 -9.68
C ASP A 137 10.61 -1.62 -9.15
N SER A 138 9.39 -1.95 -9.56
CA SER A 138 8.19 -1.17 -9.21
C SER A 138 7.85 -1.20 -7.72
N ALA A 139 8.18 -2.27 -7.00
CA ALA A 139 7.97 -2.36 -5.56
C ALA A 139 8.98 -1.47 -4.81
N VAL A 140 10.25 -1.50 -5.22
CA VAL A 140 11.29 -0.60 -4.67
C VAL A 140 10.95 0.86 -4.98
N HIS A 141 10.53 1.16 -6.20
CA HIS A 141 10.11 2.51 -6.58
C HIS A 141 8.93 3.01 -5.73
N THR A 142 7.92 2.17 -5.51
CA THR A 142 6.76 2.53 -4.68
C THR A 142 7.17 2.83 -3.25
N ALA A 143 7.98 1.97 -2.63
CA ALA A 143 8.46 2.17 -1.27
C ALA A 143 9.35 3.43 -1.16
N PHE A 144 10.16 3.71 -2.18
CA PHE A 144 10.93 4.95 -2.26
C PHE A 144 10.01 6.18 -2.33
N MET A 145 8.97 6.15 -3.15
CA MET A 145 8.03 7.26 -3.27
C MET A 145 7.24 7.52 -1.98
N GLU A 146 6.91 6.47 -1.23
CA GLU A 146 6.31 6.59 0.11
C GLU A 146 7.27 7.28 1.08
N LEU A 147 8.54 6.85 1.11
CA LEU A 147 9.59 7.49 1.90
C LEU A 147 9.80 8.96 1.50
N TYR A 148 9.91 9.24 0.21
CA TYR A 148 10.10 10.59 -0.31
C TYR A 148 8.95 11.53 0.07
N ARG A 149 7.70 11.05 -0.06
CA ARG A 149 6.51 11.83 0.35
C ARG A 149 6.47 12.06 1.85
N ALA A 150 6.78 11.06 2.67
CA ALA A 150 6.83 11.22 4.12
C ALA A 150 7.89 12.25 4.54
N ALA A 151 9.07 12.19 3.93
CA ALA A 151 10.14 13.17 4.15
C ALA A 151 9.71 14.59 3.75
N GLN A 152 9.04 14.73 2.60
CA GLN A 152 8.55 16.01 2.12
C GLN A 152 7.49 16.61 3.06
N GLN A 153 6.52 15.81 3.50
CA GLN A 153 5.48 16.27 4.42
C GLN A 153 6.07 16.73 5.76
N LEU A 154 7.07 16.00 6.29
CA LEU A 154 7.75 16.39 7.52
C LEU A 154 8.53 17.69 7.33
N ARG A 155 9.26 17.86 6.21
CA ARG A 155 9.95 19.11 5.88
C ARG A 155 8.98 20.29 5.78
N ASP A 156 7.86 20.08 5.10
CA ASP A 156 6.83 21.10 4.93
C ASP A 156 6.23 21.52 6.28
N TRP A 157 6.02 20.56 7.18
CA TRP A 157 5.60 20.84 8.56
C TRP A 157 6.63 21.68 9.32
N PHE A 158 7.92 21.32 9.30
CA PHE A 158 8.98 22.11 9.94
C PHE A 158 9.04 23.54 9.40
N SER A 159 8.86 23.73 8.09
CA SER A 159 8.86 25.05 7.47
C SER A 159 7.62 25.89 7.80
N LEU A 160 6.46 25.23 7.99
CA LEU A 160 5.20 25.91 8.27
C LEU A 160 5.06 26.27 9.75
N GLU A 161 5.41 25.32 10.61
CA GLU A 161 5.16 25.38 12.05
C GLU A 161 6.40 25.85 12.84
N GLY A 162 7.56 25.92 12.18
CA GLY A 162 8.80 26.43 12.74
C GLY A 162 8.84 27.94 12.81
N SER A 163 9.17 28.46 13.98
CA SER A 163 9.55 29.84 14.21
C SER A 163 10.99 29.91 14.71
N ARG A 164 11.76 30.88 14.25
CA ARG A 164 13.15 31.02 14.66
C ARG A 164 13.22 31.54 16.10
N HIS A 165 13.87 30.80 16.99
CA HIS A 165 14.09 31.20 18.38
C HIS A 165 15.55 31.64 18.55
N GLY A 166 15.79 32.94 18.42
CA GLY A 166 17.14 33.51 18.53
C GLY A 166 18.11 33.00 17.46
N ASP A 167 19.39 32.90 17.83
CA ASP A 167 20.46 32.37 16.97
C ASP A 167 20.65 30.86 17.10
N ASP A 168 20.05 30.22 18.11
CA ASP A 168 20.40 28.85 18.54
C ASP A 168 19.44 27.75 18.04
N GLY A 169 18.33 28.09 17.37
CA GLY A 169 17.46 27.06 16.80
C GLY A 169 16.08 27.51 16.33
N TRP A 170 15.30 26.51 15.98
CA TRP A 170 13.90 26.64 15.61
C TRP A 170 13.03 26.05 16.72
N GLU A 171 11.90 26.68 16.96
CA GLU A 171 10.89 26.21 17.88
C GLU A 171 9.54 26.17 17.20
N LEU A 172 8.72 25.21 17.63
CA LEU A 172 7.32 25.14 17.25
C LEU A 172 6.63 26.45 17.64
N LEU A 173 5.91 27.06 16.70
CA LEU A 173 5.16 28.29 16.89
C LEU A 173 4.38 28.25 18.21
N PRO A 174 4.71 29.11 19.18
CA PRO A 174 4.17 28.99 20.52
C PRO A 174 2.68 29.37 20.54
N ALA A 175 1.97 28.87 21.56
CA ALA A 175 0.51 28.94 21.64
C ALA A 175 -0.02 30.39 21.67
N ASP A 176 0.75 31.33 22.20
CA ASP A 176 0.41 32.76 22.26
C ASP A 176 0.39 33.45 20.90
N GLN A 177 1.08 32.90 19.90
CA GLN A 177 1.12 33.42 18.53
C GLN A 177 0.05 32.79 17.62
N ARG A 178 -0.73 31.83 18.13
CA ARG A 178 -1.78 31.12 17.38
C ARG A 178 -3.16 31.67 17.72
N GLU A 179 -4.02 31.84 16.70
CA GLU A 179 -5.40 32.31 16.90
C GLU A 179 -6.21 31.37 17.81
N GLY A 180 -6.04 30.06 17.66
CA GLY A 180 -6.68 29.04 18.49
C GLY A 180 -5.92 28.67 19.77
N GLY A 181 -4.84 29.37 20.10
CA GLY A 181 -4.12 29.19 21.36
C GLY A 181 -3.53 27.80 21.56
N TRP A 182 -3.68 27.27 22.78
CA TRP A 182 -3.19 25.94 23.19
C TRP A 182 -3.75 24.77 22.38
N ARG A 183 -4.96 24.90 21.83
CA ARG A 183 -5.58 23.83 21.05
C ARG A 183 -4.82 23.62 19.74
N GLU A 184 -4.60 24.69 18.98
CA GLU A 184 -3.86 24.64 17.72
C GLU A 184 -2.39 24.27 17.92
N PHE A 185 -1.78 24.72 19.01
CA PHE A 185 -0.43 24.29 19.38
C PHE A 185 -0.36 22.77 19.57
N THR A 186 -1.31 22.20 20.31
CA THR A 186 -1.35 20.76 20.59
C THR A 186 -1.63 19.95 19.31
N GLU A 187 -2.54 20.44 18.46
CA GLU A 187 -2.84 19.82 17.16
C GLU A 187 -1.62 19.86 16.23
N ALA A 188 -0.93 20.99 16.13
CA ALA A 188 0.28 21.13 15.33
C ALA A 188 1.41 20.21 15.82
N LYS A 189 1.61 20.14 17.14
CA LYS A 189 2.57 19.22 17.77
C LYS A 189 2.25 17.77 17.44
N ALA A 190 1.01 17.34 17.69
CA ALA A 190 0.58 15.96 17.45
C ALA A 190 0.75 15.57 15.97
N ARG A 191 0.48 16.50 15.05
CA ARG A 191 0.71 16.30 13.62
C ARG A 191 2.19 16.14 13.28
N GLY A 192 3.08 16.90 13.91
CA GLY A 192 4.52 16.74 13.74
C GLY A 192 4.99 15.34 14.16
N GLU A 193 4.50 14.86 15.31
CA GLU A 193 4.80 13.53 15.83
C GLU A 193 4.29 12.42 14.90
N GLU A 194 3.06 12.54 14.39
CA GLU A 194 2.51 11.60 13.40
C GLU A 194 3.33 11.57 12.10
N LEU A 195 3.79 12.72 11.61
CA LEU A 195 4.62 12.81 10.41
C LEU A 195 6.01 12.21 10.62
N ALA A 196 6.59 12.38 11.81
CA ALA A 196 7.84 11.73 12.18
C ALA A 196 7.70 10.21 12.22
N ASP A 197 6.65 9.69 12.86
CA ASP A 197 6.37 8.25 12.88
C ASP A 197 6.14 7.69 11.47
N THR A 198 5.45 8.45 10.61
CA THR A 198 5.23 8.10 9.21
C THR A 198 6.56 8.01 8.45
N LEU A 199 7.48 8.96 8.65
CA LEU A 199 8.81 8.91 8.04
C LEU A 199 9.62 7.69 8.54
N LEU A 200 9.61 7.44 9.85
CA LEU A 200 10.32 6.30 10.44
C LEU A 200 9.80 4.96 9.90
N SER A 201 8.48 4.83 9.80
CA SER A 201 7.81 3.66 9.22
C SER A 201 8.14 3.49 7.74
N ALA A 202 8.03 4.57 6.95
CA ALA A 202 8.33 4.54 5.51
C ALA A 202 9.80 4.19 5.24
N ARG A 203 10.73 4.68 6.07
CA ARG A 203 12.16 4.34 5.99
C ARG A 203 12.40 2.86 6.25
N ALA A 204 11.78 2.30 7.29
CA ALA A 204 11.87 0.86 7.58
C ALA A 204 11.20 0.02 6.48
N GLY A 205 10.10 0.51 5.90
CA GLY A 205 9.41 -0.11 4.77
C GLY A 205 10.29 -0.17 3.52
N PHE A 206 10.94 0.94 3.16
CA PHE A 206 11.89 0.99 2.06
C PHE A 206 13.06 0.02 2.26
N GLU A 207 13.70 0.05 3.43
CA GLU A 207 14.84 -0.83 3.76
C GLU A 207 14.46 -2.32 3.63
N ARG A 208 13.30 -2.70 4.17
CA ARG A 208 12.78 -4.07 4.05
C ARG A 208 12.54 -4.47 2.59
N VAL A 209 11.85 -3.63 1.81
CA VAL A 209 11.57 -3.93 0.40
C VAL A 209 12.87 -4.00 -0.41
N ALA A 210 13.82 -3.10 -0.17
CA ALA A 210 15.11 -3.10 -0.85
C ALA A 210 15.93 -4.36 -0.54
N LEU A 211 15.90 -4.86 0.71
CA LEU A 211 16.50 -6.15 1.09
C LEU A 211 15.80 -7.33 0.42
N GLU A 212 14.46 -7.37 0.46
CA GLU A 212 13.66 -8.44 -0.15
C GLU A 212 13.87 -8.55 -1.67
N ARG A 213 14.10 -7.41 -2.33
CA ARG A 213 14.33 -7.31 -3.79
C ARG A 213 15.80 -7.37 -4.19
N GLY A 214 16.71 -7.44 -3.22
CA GLY A 214 18.15 -7.52 -3.47
C GLY A 214 18.79 -6.22 -3.99
N THR A 215 18.10 -5.08 -3.85
CA THR A 215 18.68 -3.75 -4.15
C THR A 215 19.45 -3.20 -2.95
N LEU A 216 19.26 -3.74 -1.74
CA LEU A 216 20.13 -3.47 -0.61
C LEU A 216 20.94 -4.74 -0.26
N PRO A 217 22.27 -4.68 -0.13
CA PRO A 217 23.05 -5.80 0.36
C PRO A 217 22.81 -5.98 1.85
N VAL A 218 22.91 -7.23 2.29
CA VAL A 218 22.92 -7.61 3.72
C VAL A 218 24.23 -7.17 4.36
#